data_AF-A0A8J4QLG8-F1
#
_entry.id   AF-A0A8J4QLG8-F1
#
_cell.length_a   1.000
_cell.length_b   1.000
_cell.length_c   1.000
_cell.angle_alpha   90.00
_cell.angle_beta   90.00
_cell.angle_gamma   90.00
#
_symmetry.space_group_name_H-M   'P 1'
#
loop_
_entity.id
_entity.type
_entity.pdbx_description
1 polymer ?
#
loop_
_entity_poly.entity_id
_entity_poly.type
_entity_poly.pdbx_seq_one_letter_code
_entity_poly.pdbx_strand_id
1 'polypeptide(L)'
;REYLYLGGLLSSGLSVLLWLHFASAIFGGSTAIFKFELYFGLLLFIGFIVVDTQDIIEKAHSGDMDYVNHAMLLFTDFVAVFVRILVIMLKNSIEKGEKKKKRRD
;
A
#
# COMPACT_ATOMS: atom_id res chain seq x y z
N ARG A 1 13.23 5.62 22.66
CA ARG A 1 12.28 6.73 22.34
C ARG A 1 11.69 6.57 20.93
N GLU A 2 12.38 5.92 20.00
CA GLU A 2 11.86 5.59 18.65
C GLU A 2 10.56 4.79 18.65
N TYR A 3 10.38 3.81 19.54
CA TYR A 3 9.12 3.04 19.63
C TYR A 3 7.87 3.91 19.83
N LEU A 4 8.03 5.10 20.43
CA LEU A 4 6.95 6.07 20.63
C LEU A 4 6.62 6.83 19.33
N TYR A 5 7.64 7.14 18.51
CA TYR A 5 7.46 7.77 17.20
C TYR A 5 6.93 6.78 16.16
N LEU A 6 7.44 5.54 16.18
CA LEU A 6 6.97 4.46 15.33
C LEU A 6 5.51 4.09 15.66
N GLY A 7 5.17 4.01 16.95
CA GLY A 7 3.79 3.83 17.41
C GLY A 7 2.86 5.00 17.01
N GLY A 8 3.36 6.24 17.05
CA GLY A 8 2.63 7.42 16.59
C GLY A 8 2.37 7.40 15.08
N LEU A 9 3.38 7.05 14.28
CA LEU A 9 3.25 6.95 12.82
C LEU A 9 2.28 5.82 12.42
N LEU A 10 2.44 4.64 13.02
CA LEU A 10 1.59 3.48 12.75
C LEU A 10 0.13 3.73 13.17
N SER A 11 -0.11 4.31 14.35
CA SER A 11 -1.46 4.65 14.80
C SER A 11 -2.12 5.73 13.94
N SER A 12 -1.36 6.70 13.43
CA SER A 12 -1.85 7.71 12.50
C SER A 12 -2.24 7.10 11.15
N GLY A 13 -1.41 6.18 10.62
CA GLY A 13 -1.71 5.45 9.38
C GLY A 13 -2.96 4.59 9.51
N LEU A 14 -3.11 3.87 10.62
CA LEU A 14 -4.30 3.06 10.92
C LEU A 14 -5.56 3.92 11.02
N SER A 15 -5.46 5.11 11.63
CA SER A 15 -6.58 6.05 11.77
C SER A 15 -7.02 6.61 10.42
N VAL A 16 -6.08 6.92 9.52
CA VAL A 16 -6.40 7.39 8.15
C VAL A 16 -7.11 6.29 7.37
N LEU A 17 -6.66 5.04 7.47
CA LEU A 17 -7.33 3.89 6.84
C LEU A 17 -8.75 3.69 7.38
N LEU A 18 -8.95 3.85 8.69
CA LEU A 18 -10.28 3.80 9.32
C LEU A 18 -11.21 4.88 8.76
N TRP A 19 -10.75 6.13 8.67
CA TRP A 19 -11.52 7.25 8.12
C TRP A 19 -11.83 7.06 6.63
N LEU A 20 -10.91 6.48 5.85
CA LEU A 20 -11.15 6.13 4.44
C LEU A 20 -12.21 5.03 4.31
N HIS A 21 -12.20 4.03 5.18
CA HIS A 21 -13.23 2.99 5.23
C HIS A 21 -14.61 3.54 5.57
N PHE A 22 -14.70 4.44 6.56
CA PHE A 22 -15.94 5.13 6.91
C PHE A 22 -16.43 6.04 5.78
N ALA A 23 -15.52 6.78 5.13
CA ALA A 23 -15.86 7.61 3.98
C ALA A 23 -16.39 6.75 2.80
N SER A 24 -15.74 5.61 2.52
CA SER A 24 -16.17 4.68 1.47
C SER A 24 -17.57 4.09 1.76
N ALA A 25 -17.87 3.80 3.03
CA ALA A 25 -19.17 3.31 3.48
C ALA A 25 -20.29 4.37 3.40
N ILE A 26 -20.00 5.64 3.72
CA ILE A 26 -20.98 6.75 3.74
C ILE A 26 -21.25 7.29 2.33
N PHE A 27 -20.21 7.44 1.50
CA PHE A 27 -20.32 8.07 0.18
C PHE A 27 -20.66 7.08 -0.94
N GLY A 28 -20.87 5.80 -0.61
CA GLY A 28 -21.39 4.80 -1.54
C GLY A 28 -20.49 4.57 -2.75
N GLY A 29 -19.42 3.78 -2.58
CA GLY A 29 -18.84 2.91 -3.61
C GLY A 29 -18.68 3.46 -5.04
N SER A 30 -18.44 4.76 -5.23
CA SER A 30 -18.22 5.28 -6.58
C SER A 30 -16.90 4.75 -7.13
N THR A 31 -16.85 4.46 -8.44
CA THR A 31 -15.62 4.00 -9.11
C THR A 31 -14.44 4.96 -8.86
N ALA A 32 -14.70 6.24 -8.59
CA ALA A 32 -13.71 7.25 -8.25
C ALA A 32 -13.14 7.07 -6.84
N ILE A 33 -13.97 6.84 -5.82
CA ILE A 33 -13.52 6.57 -4.44
C ILE A 33 -12.71 5.28 -4.39
N PHE A 34 -13.17 4.24 -5.07
CA PHE A 34 -12.44 2.98 -5.16
C PHE A 34 -11.08 3.14 -5.87
N LYS A 35 -11.00 3.93 -6.96
CA LYS A 35 -9.73 4.23 -7.63
C LYS A 35 -8.79 5.02 -6.73
N PHE A 36 -9.31 6.01 -6.00
CA PHE A 36 -8.54 6.77 -5.03
C PHE A 36 -7.95 5.85 -3.96
N GLU A 37 -8.76 5.00 -3.33
CA GLU A 37 -8.30 4.03 -2.32
C GLU A 37 -7.21 3.09 -2.86
N LEU A 38 -7.32 2.65 -4.11
CA LEU A 38 -6.38 1.71 -4.70
C LEU A 38 -5.02 2.35 -5.00
N TYR A 39 -4.99 3.54 -5.62
CA TYR A 39 -3.76 4.24 -5.94
C TYR A 39 -3.13 4.91 -4.70
N PHE A 40 -3.94 5.46 -3.80
CA PHE A 40 -3.47 6.03 -2.54
C PHE A 40 -2.90 4.93 -1.62
N GLY A 41 -3.58 3.78 -1.54
CA GLY A 41 -3.05 2.62 -0.82
C GLY A 41 -1.72 2.14 -1.40
N LEU A 42 -1.55 2.12 -2.73
CA LEU A 42 -0.27 1.80 -3.36
C LEU A 42 0.83 2.80 -2.99
N LEU A 43 0.53 4.11 -2.99
CA LEU A 43 1.47 5.15 -2.59
C LEU A 43 1.94 4.95 -1.14
N LEU A 44 1.00 4.66 -0.22
CA LEU A 44 1.33 4.37 1.18
C LEU A 44 2.23 3.14 1.32
N PHE A 45 1.92 2.05 0.60
CA PHE A 45 2.76 0.84 0.60
C PHE A 45 4.18 1.15 0.14
N ILE A 46 4.35 1.89 -0.96
CA ILE A 46 5.68 2.31 -1.43
C ILE A 46 6.38 3.16 -0.37
N GLY A 47 5.66 4.06 0.30
CA GLY A 47 6.19 4.86 1.40
C GLY A 47 6.70 4.01 2.57
N PHE A 48 5.96 2.98 2.97
CA PHE A 48 6.40 2.04 4.01
C PHE A 48 7.69 1.32 3.62
N ILE A 49 7.80 0.82 2.38
CA ILE A 49 9.02 0.17 1.90
C ILE A 49 10.23 1.10 1.98
N VAL A 50 10.04 2.38 1.65
CA VAL A 50 11.11 3.38 1.77
C VAL A 50 11.55 3.51 3.24
N VAL A 51 10.61 3.58 4.18
CA VAL A 51 10.89 3.63 5.62
C VAL A 51 11.60 2.36 6.08
N ASP A 52 11.08 1.18 5.74
CA ASP A 52 11.68 -0.11 6.12
C ASP A 52 13.11 -0.26 5.57
N THR A 53 13.36 0.27 4.36
CA THR A 53 14.70 0.33 3.79
C THR A 53 15.62 1.27 4.58
N GLN A 54 15.14 2.43 5.05
CA GLN A 54 15.94 3.32 5.90
C GLN A 54 16.29 2.66 7.24
N ASP A 55 15.32 2.00 7.88
CA ASP A 55 15.54 1.26 9.13
C ASP A 55 16.61 0.17 8.96
N ILE A 56 16.58 -0.57 7.84
CA ILE A 56 17.60 -1.57 7.50
C ILE A 56 18.99 -0.92 7.36
N ILE A 57 19.08 0.24 6.69
CA ILE A 57 20.35 0.95 6.49
C ILE A 57 20.89 1.48 7.83
N GLU A 58 20.04 2.02 8.69
CA GLU A 58 20.43 2.53 10.00
C GLU A 58 20.89 1.40 10.94
N LYS A 59 20.19 0.27 10.92
CA LYS A 59 20.61 -0.97 11.62
C LYS A 59 21.97 -1.46 11.13
N ALA A 60 22.19 -1.51 9.81
CA ALA A 60 23.47 -1.89 9.23
C ALA A 60 24.61 -0.94 9.65
N HIS A 61 24.38 0.37 9.65
CA HIS A 61 25.36 1.35 10.16
C HIS A 61 25.62 1.20 11.66
N SER A 62 24.64 0.74 12.43
CA SER A 62 24.75 0.47 13.87
C SER A 62 25.42 -0.88 14.16
N GLY A 63 25.84 -1.63 13.14
CA GLY A 63 26.54 -2.90 13.27
C GLY A 63 25.65 -4.14 13.27
N ASP A 64 24.34 -3.99 13.02
CA ASP A 64 23.42 -5.12 12.80
C ASP A 64 23.58 -5.65 11.38
N MET A 65 24.20 -6.81 11.29
CA MET A 65 24.58 -7.47 10.04
C MET A 65 23.67 -8.65 9.69
N ASP A 66 22.43 -8.68 10.20
CA ASP A 66 21.45 -9.71 9.87
C ASP A 66 20.80 -9.48 8.49
N TYR A 67 21.60 -9.66 7.44
CA TYR A 67 21.16 -9.44 6.06
C TYR A 67 20.05 -10.40 5.62
N VAL A 68 19.94 -11.58 6.26
CA VAL A 68 18.91 -12.57 5.92
C VAL A 68 17.55 -12.05 6.35
N ASN A 69 17.43 -11.57 7.59
CA ASN A 69 16.18 -10.97 8.06
C ASN A 69 15.84 -9.68 7.29
N HIS A 70 16.83 -8.84 7.00
CA HIS A 70 16.63 -7.65 6.17
C HIS A 70 16.14 -7.99 4.76
N ALA A 71 16.70 -9.02 4.12
CA ALA A 71 16.26 -9.47 2.80
C ALA A 71 14.85 -10.07 2.82
N MET A 72 14.49 -10.81 3.87
CA MET A 72 13.14 -11.36 4.03
C MET A 72 12.08 -10.25 4.18
N LEU A 73 12.40 -9.17 4.91
CA LEU A 73 11.51 -8.01 5.06
C LEU A 73 11.23 -7.36 3.70
N LEU A 74 12.29 -7.01 2.96
CA LEU A 74 12.17 -6.41 1.62
C LEU A 74 11.49 -7.35 0.61
N PHE A 75 11.66 -8.66 0.75
CA PHE A 75 10.98 -9.63 -0.11
C PHE A 75 9.47 -9.65 0.14
N THR A 76 9.03 -9.63 1.41
CA THR A 76 7.61 -9.57 1.76
C THR A 76 6.97 -8.29 1.21
N ASP A 77 7.67 -7.17 1.33
CA ASP A 77 7.26 -5.88 0.77
C ASP A 77 7.09 -5.91 -0.75
N PHE A 78 8.06 -6.50 -1.46
CA PHE A 78 7.99 -6.69 -2.90
C PHE A 78 6.78 -7.52 -3.31
N VAL A 79 6.54 -8.65 -2.63
CA VAL A 79 5.37 -9.51 -2.92
C VAL A 79 4.06 -8.75 -2.68
N ALA A 80 3.97 -7.96 -1.60
CA ALA A 80 2.78 -7.17 -1.28
C ALA A 80 2.48 -6.14 -2.39
N VAL A 81 3.49 -5.40 -2.85
CA VAL A 81 3.34 -4.44 -3.96
C VAL A 81 3.01 -5.14 -5.27
N PHE A 82 3.66 -6.28 -5.56
CA PHE A 82 3.39 -7.05 -6.77
C PHE A 82 1.93 -7.49 -6.84
N VAL A 83 1.38 -8.06 -5.76
CA VAL A 83 -0.04 -8.44 -5.69
C VAL A 83 -0.95 -7.23 -5.86
N ARG A 84 -0.62 -6.09 -5.24
CA ARG A 84 -1.41 -4.85 -5.39
C ARG A 84 -1.47 -4.38 -6.85
N ILE A 85 -0.34 -4.44 -7.57
CA ILE A 85 -0.26 -4.10 -8.99
C ILE A 85 -1.11 -5.06 -9.82
N LEU A 86 -1.09 -6.38 -9.54
CA LEU A 86 -1.94 -7.35 -10.24
C LEU A 86 -3.44 -7.03 -10.07
N VAL A 87 -3.85 -6.64 -8.86
CA VAL A 87 -5.24 -6.21 -8.60
C VAL A 87 -5.61 -4.97 -9.43
N ILE A 88 -4.71 -3.98 -9.54
CA ILE A 88 -4.90 -2.80 -10.41
C ILE A 88 -5.08 -3.23 -11.86
N MET A 89 -4.21 -4.11 -12.35
CA MET A 89 -4.22 -4.59 -13.75
C MET A 89 -5.51 -5.35 -14.07
N LEU A 90 -5.94 -6.26 -13.19
CA LEU A 90 -7.16 -7.02 -13.35
C LEU A 90 -8.39 -6.10 -13.44
N LYS A 91 -8.50 -5.14 -12.52
CA LYS A 91 -9.59 -4.16 -12.51
C LYS A 91 -9.61 -3.33 -13.80
N ASN A 92 -8.45 -2.84 -14.24
CA ASN A 92 -8.32 -2.08 -15.48
C ASN A 92 -8.70 -2.90 -16.73
N SER A 93 -8.43 -4.20 -16.73
CA SER A 93 -8.83 -5.12 -17.80
C SER A 93 -10.35 -5.29 -17.87
N ILE A 94 -11.00 -5.50 -16.72
CA ILE A 94 -12.46 -5.62 -16.61
C ILE A 94 -13.15 -4.33 -17.09
N GLU A 95 -12.71 -3.16 -16.62
CA GLU A 95 -13.28 -1.88 -17.06
C GLU A 95 -13.15 -1.65 -18.58
N LYS A 96 -12.02 -2.08 -19.18
CA LYS A 96 -11.84 -2.02 -20.64
C LYS A 96 -12.80 -2.95 -21.38
N GLY A 97 -13.08 -4.14 -20.85
CA GLY A 97 -14.04 -5.08 -21.41
C GLY A 97 -15.46 -4.53 -21.42
N GLU A 98 -15.92 -3.99 -20.29
CA GLU A 98 -17.26 -3.38 -20.16
C GLU A 98 -17.46 -2.19 -21.12
N LYS A 99 -16.45 -1.33 -21.24
CA LYS A 99 -16.49 -0.19 -22.18
C LYS A 99 -16.59 -0.63 -23.63
N LYS A 100 -15.96 -1.75 -24.01
CA LYS A 100 -16.08 -2.30 -25.38
C LYS A 100 -17.47 -2.88 -25.64
N LYS A 101 -18.10 -3.52 -24.65
CA LYS A 101 -19.45 -4.06 -24.77
C LYS A 101 -20.49 -2.95 -24.98
N LYS A 102 -20.44 -1.90 -24.15
CA LYS A 102 -21.32 -0.72 -24.27
C LYS A 102 -21.18 0.10 -25.57
N ARG A 103 -20.14 -0.12 -26.37
CA ARG A 103 -19.96 0.55 -27.68
C ARG A 103 -20.50 -0.28 -28.85
N ARG A 104 -20.85 -1.54 -28.62
CA ARG A 104 -21.39 -2.47 -29.61
C ARG A 104 -22.91 -2.56 -29.54
N ASP A 105 -23.48 -2.26 -28.37
CA ASP A 105 -24.90 -2.01 -28.15
C ASP A 105 -25.23 -0.54 -28.48
#